data_AF-A0A9R0W0B1-F1
#
_entry.id   AF-A0A9R0W0B1-F1
#
_cell.length_a   1.000
_cell.length_b   1.000
_cell.length_c   1.000
_cell.angle_alpha   90.00
_cell.angle_beta   90.00
_cell.angle_gamma   90.00
#
_symmetry.space_group_name_H-M   'P 1'
#
loop_
_entity.id
_entity.type
_entity.pdbx_description
1 polymer ?
#
loop_
_entity_poly.entity_id
_entity_poly.type
_entity_poly.pdbx_seq_one_letter_code
_entity_poly.pdbx_strand_id
1 'polypeptide(L)'
;MALQMQAQAPSLARAPAGSPARLRSAFCAPPLLVRVRLPAPCRATSAAAARITMRFGRVETKQAYICRDCGYIYKDKTPFEKLSDDYYCPVCAAPKRRFRPYEPPVAKNANATDARKARKEQLKKDETVGKALPIGIAVGIVALAALFFYLNSVY
;
A
#
# COMPACT_ATOMS: atom_id res chain seq x y z
N MET A 1 3.60 -23.97 38.11
CA MET A 1 2.17 -23.62 38.00
C MET A 1 1.96 -22.86 36.69
N ALA A 2 1.89 -23.62 35.59
CA ALA A 2 1.63 -23.09 34.26
C ALA A 2 0.15 -23.27 33.97
N LEU A 3 -0.57 -22.19 33.64
CA LEU A 3 -1.97 -22.27 33.22
C LEU A 3 -2.04 -21.96 31.72
N GLN A 4 -2.13 -23.02 30.93
CA GLN A 4 -2.57 -22.99 29.54
C GLN A 4 -4.04 -22.57 29.49
N MET A 5 -4.41 -21.66 28.58
CA MET A 5 -5.78 -21.54 28.10
C MET A 5 -5.82 -21.83 26.60
N GLN A 6 -6.56 -22.88 26.26
CA GLN A 6 -6.88 -23.32 24.91
C GLN A 6 -8.26 -22.81 24.49
N ALA A 7 -8.35 -22.50 23.19
CA ALA A 7 -9.47 -22.73 22.26
C ALA A 7 -10.84 -22.10 22.51
N GLN A 8 -11.42 -21.48 21.47
CA GLN A 8 -12.46 -22.10 20.63
C GLN A 8 -12.97 -21.12 19.55
N ALA A 9 -13.03 -21.61 18.31
CA ALA A 9 -13.69 -20.97 17.18
C ALA A 9 -15.12 -21.50 17.06
N PRO A 10 -16.14 -20.68 16.73
CA PRO A 10 -17.45 -21.20 16.37
C PRO A 10 -17.52 -21.54 14.87
N SER A 11 -17.92 -22.79 14.65
CA SER A 11 -18.23 -23.46 13.40
C SER A 11 -19.58 -23.03 12.80
N LEU A 12 -19.70 -23.35 11.51
CA LEU A 12 -20.83 -23.13 10.60
C LEU A 12 -22.12 -23.90 10.98
N ALA A 13 -23.28 -23.28 10.79
CA ALA A 13 -24.58 -23.91 10.48
C ALA A 13 -25.44 -22.86 9.72
N ARG A 14 -25.69 -22.96 8.41
CA ARG A 14 -26.66 -23.76 7.61
C ARG A 14 -28.08 -23.13 7.47
N ALA A 15 -28.36 -22.77 6.20
CA ALA A 15 -29.56 -22.46 5.40
C ALA A 15 -31.00 -22.61 5.96
N PRO A 16 -31.97 -21.89 5.35
CA PRO A 16 -32.80 -22.46 4.26
C PRO A 16 -32.84 -21.56 3.01
N ALA A 17 -32.64 -22.07 1.80
CA ALA A 17 -33.63 -22.69 0.91
C ALA A 17 -34.75 -21.72 0.45
N GLY A 18 -34.45 -20.91 -0.58
CA GLY A 18 -35.43 -20.21 -1.41
C GLY A 18 -35.26 -20.63 -2.87
N SER A 19 -36.34 -21.16 -3.44
CA SER A 19 -36.40 -21.86 -4.73
C SER A 19 -36.07 -21.00 -5.96
N PRO A 20 -35.64 -21.64 -7.08
CA PRO A 20 -35.04 -20.98 -8.24
C PRO A 20 -36.09 -20.53 -9.27
N ALA A 21 -36.02 -19.27 -9.69
CA ALA A 21 -36.69 -18.81 -10.91
C ALA A 21 -35.93 -19.36 -12.13
N ARG A 22 -36.45 -20.47 -12.63
CA ARG A 22 -36.01 -21.23 -13.79
C ARG A 22 -36.40 -20.48 -15.08
N LEU A 23 -35.51 -19.65 -15.64
CA LEU A 23 -35.68 -19.21 -17.02
C LEU A 23 -35.31 -20.37 -17.96
N ARG A 24 -36.35 -21.02 -18.47
CA ARG A 24 -36.33 -21.94 -19.61
C ARG A 24 -35.75 -21.21 -20.83
N SER A 25 -34.60 -21.65 -21.34
CA SER A 25 -34.31 -21.56 -22.77
C SER A 25 -34.40 -22.97 -23.35
N ALA A 26 -35.34 -23.14 -24.27
CA ALA A 26 -35.59 -24.36 -24.98
C ALA A 26 -34.70 -24.38 -26.22
N PHE A 27 -33.61 -25.14 -26.16
CA PHE A 27 -32.91 -25.57 -27.38
C PHE A 27 -32.68 -27.07 -27.29
N CYS A 28 -33.62 -27.80 -27.90
CA CYS A 28 -33.45 -29.19 -28.27
C CYS A 28 -32.59 -29.26 -29.54
N ALA A 29 -31.45 -29.95 -29.47
CA ALA A 29 -30.78 -30.48 -30.65
C ALA A 29 -30.21 -31.89 -30.31
N PRO A 30 -30.19 -32.83 -31.28
CA PRO A 30 -30.12 -34.27 -31.03
C PRO A 30 -28.70 -34.80 -30.75
N PRO A 31 -28.55 -36.01 -30.18
CA PRO A 31 -27.25 -36.53 -29.76
C PRO A 31 -26.54 -37.20 -30.93
N LEU A 32 -25.46 -36.58 -31.42
CA LEU A 32 -24.45 -37.29 -32.19
C LEU A 32 -23.35 -37.76 -31.24
N LEU A 33 -23.33 -39.07 -30.99
CA LEU A 33 -22.29 -39.78 -30.27
C LEU A 33 -20.94 -39.62 -31.00
N VAL A 34 -20.18 -38.60 -30.63
CA VAL A 34 -18.75 -38.53 -30.93
C VAL A 34 -17.99 -38.88 -29.66
N ARG A 35 -17.50 -40.13 -29.60
CA ARG A 35 -16.52 -40.55 -28.59
C ARG A 35 -15.22 -39.77 -28.82
N VAL A 36 -15.04 -38.66 -28.11
CA VAL A 36 -13.74 -38.00 -28.01
C VAL A 36 -12.85 -38.87 -27.15
N ARG A 37 -11.82 -39.46 -27.79
CA ARG A 37 -10.76 -40.21 -27.12
C ARG A 37 -9.88 -39.19 -26.39
N LEU A 38 -9.99 -39.09 -25.06
CA LEU A 38 -9.09 -38.28 -24.26
C LEU A 38 -7.66 -38.84 -24.40
N PRO A 39 -6.65 -38.03 -24.80
CA PRO A 39 -5.26 -38.48 -24.74
C PRO A 39 -4.82 -38.57 -23.27
N ALA A 40 -3.98 -39.56 -22.99
CA ALA A 40 -3.39 -39.84 -21.67
C ALA A 40 -2.68 -38.60 -21.10
N PRO A 41 -2.60 -38.45 -19.76
CA PRO A 41 -1.92 -37.31 -19.16
C PRO A 41 -0.41 -37.44 -19.41
N CYS A 42 0.11 -36.66 -20.35
CA CYS A 42 1.53 -36.42 -20.47
C CYS A 42 1.98 -35.67 -19.21
N ARG A 43 2.86 -36.31 -18.44
CA ARG A 43 3.52 -35.75 -17.27
C ARG A 43 4.41 -34.60 -17.74
N ALA A 44 3.87 -33.38 -17.74
CA ALA A 44 4.61 -32.18 -18.08
C ALA A 44 5.72 -31.96 -17.03
N THR A 45 6.97 -32.15 -17.44
CA THR A 45 8.13 -31.63 -16.73
C THR A 45 7.99 -30.11 -16.67
N SER A 46 8.03 -29.57 -15.45
CA SER A 46 7.90 -28.14 -15.18
C SER A 46 8.99 -27.36 -15.92
N ALA A 47 8.61 -26.69 -17.00
CA ALA A 47 9.44 -25.68 -17.65
C ALA A 47 9.74 -24.59 -16.63
N ALA A 48 11.02 -24.42 -16.27
CA ALA A 48 11.47 -23.34 -15.43
C ALA A 48 11.02 -22.00 -16.05
N ALA A 49 10.17 -21.28 -15.32
CA ALA A 49 9.62 -20.00 -15.75
C ALA A 49 10.76 -19.03 -16.10
N ALA A 50 10.87 -18.70 -17.39
CA ALA A 50 11.76 -17.67 -17.87
C ALA A 50 11.36 -16.34 -17.22
N ARG A 51 12.12 -15.90 -16.21
CA ARG A 51 11.96 -14.58 -15.62
C ARG A 51 12.45 -13.57 -16.64
N ILE A 52 11.51 -12.89 -17.29
CA ILE A 52 11.78 -11.70 -18.11
C ILE A 52 12.33 -10.63 -17.16
N THR A 53 13.65 -10.63 -16.95
CA THR A 53 14.34 -9.50 -16.34
C THR A 53 14.43 -8.44 -17.43
N MET A 54 13.49 -7.50 -17.41
CA MET A 54 13.57 -6.32 -18.26
C MET A 54 14.94 -5.67 -18.01
N ARG A 55 15.82 -5.74 -19.01
CA ARG A 55 17.07 -4.98 -19.06
C ARG A 55 16.70 -3.51 -19.17
N PHE A 56 16.33 -2.89 -18.06
CA PHE A 56 16.55 -1.47 -17.86
C PHE A 56 18.06 -1.29 -17.84
N GLY A 57 18.64 -1.08 -19.03
CA GLY A 57 20.03 -0.70 -19.17
C GLY A 57 20.29 0.42 -18.18
N ARG A 58 21.25 0.18 -17.27
CA ARG A 58 21.68 1.15 -16.27
C ARG A 58 22.35 2.31 -17.01
N VAL A 59 21.54 3.20 -17.56
CA VAL A 59 21.96 4.56 -17.80
C VAL A 59 21.89 5.21 -16.44
N GLU A 60 23.03 5.64 -15.92
CA GLU A 60 23.13 6.57 -14.79
C GLU A 60 22.52 7.91 -15.23
N THR A 61 21.20 7.92 -15.40
CA THR A 61 20.46 9.14 -15.67
C THR A 61 20.44 9.91 -14.37
N LYS A 62 21.12 11.06 -14.40
CA LYS A 62 20.78 12.23 -13.60
C LYS A 62 19.25 12.34 -13.48
N GLN A 63 18.76 12.71 -12.30
CA GLN A 63 17.36 12.81 -11.89
C GLN A 63 16.35 12.81 -13.06
N ALA A 64 15.46 11.82 -13.10
CA ALA A 64 14.41 11.76 -14.12
C ALA A 64 13.45 12.95 -13.95
N TYR A 65 12.81 13.40 -15.03
CA TYR A 65 11.81 14.49 -14.99
C TYR A 65 10.47 13.98 -15.50
N ILE A 66 9.37 14.39 -14.87
CA ILE A 66 8.00 14.01 -15.24
C ILE A 66 7.22 15.21 -15.75
N CYS A 67 6.51 15.04 -16.87
CA CYS A 67 5.56 16.02 -17.38
C CYS A 67 4.30 16.03 -16.51
N ARG A 68 3.91 17.19 -15.98
CA ARG A 68 2.72 17.32 -15.12
C ARG A 68 1.39 17.10 -15.84
N ASP A 69 1.36 17.14 -17.17
CA ASP A 69 0.11 17.11 -17.93
C ASP A 69 -0.28 15.72 -18.39
N CYS A 70 0.70 14.93 -18.78
CA CYS A 70 0.48 13.59 -19.35
C CYS A 70 1.22 12.49 -18.61
N GLY A 71 2.12 12.82 -17.67
CA GLY A 71 2.90 11.84 -16.92
C GLY A 71 4.10 11.24 -17.69
N TYR A 72 4.49 11.80 -18.85
CA TYR A 72 5.69 11.37 -19.57
C TYR A 72 6.95 11.54 -18.70
N ILE A 73 7.77 10.49 -18.58
CA ILE A 73 9.01 10.50 -17.80
C ILE A 73 10.21 10.59 -18.74
N TYR A 74 10.91 11.72 -18.71
CA TYR A 74 12.17 11.97 -19.40
C TYR A 74 13.33 11.25 -18.69
N LYS A 75 14.01 10.34 -19.40
CA LYS A 75 15.17 9.56 -18.92
C LYS A 75 16.26 9.44 -20.00
N ASP A 76 16.53 10.54 -20.68
CA ASP A 76 17.55 10.55 -21.73
C ASP A 76 18.96 10.80 -21.15
N LYS A 77 19.99 10.55 -21.95
CA LYS A 77 21.40 10.76 -21.58
C LYS A 77 21.73 12.24 -21.32
N THR A 78 21.03 13.14 -22.01
CA THR A 78 21.17 14.58 -21.85
C THR A 78 20.47 15.03 -20.57
N PRO A 79 21.16 15.72 -19.63
CA PRO A 79 20.52 16.25 -18.44
C PRO A 79 19.45 17.26 -18.81
N PHE A 80 18.32 17.23 -18.10
CA PHE A 80 17.17 18.10 -18.36
C PHE A 80 17.49 19.60 -18.26
N GLU A 81 18.45 19.97 -17.41
CA GLU A 81 18.92 21.35 -17.24
C GLU A 81 19.59 21.92 -18.50
N LYS A 82 20.29 21.08 -19.27
CA LYS A 82 20.97 21.48 -20.51
C LYS A 82 20.07 21.45 -21.74
N LEU A 83 18.83 20.99 -21.57
CA LEU A 83 17.86 20.94 -22.65
C LEU A 83 17.42 22.37 -23.00
N SER A 84 17.24 22.70 -24.27
CA SER A 84 16.73 24.02 -24.67
C SER A 84 15.30 24.24 -24.16
N ASP A 85 14.90 25.51 -24.01
CA ASP A 85 13.54 25.85 -23.55
C ASP A 85 12.47 25.58 -24.61
N ASP A 86 12.89 25.38 -25.87
CA ASP A 86 12.06 24.93 -27.00
C ASP A 86 11.71 23.44 -26.96
N TYR A 87 12.12 22.72 -25.92
CA TYR A 87 11.73 21.33 -25.76
C TYR A 87 10.25 21.19 -25.38
N TYR A 88 9.56 20.36 -26.15
CA TYR A 88 8.16 20.01 -25.94
C TYR A 88 8.02 18.54 -25.56
N CYS A 89 7.07 18.25 -24.66
CA CYS A 89 6.74 16.88 -24.30
C CYS A 89 6.25 16.11 -25.55
N PRO A 90 6.83 14.94 -25.88
CA PRO A 90 6.47 14.20 -27.09
C PRO A 90 5.05 13.61 -27.05
N VAL A 91 4.42 13.56 -25.86
CA VAL A 91 3.08 13.00 -25.68
C VAL A 91 1.99 14.07 -25.77
N CYS A 92 2.19 15.24 -25.16
CA CYS A 92 1.15 16.26 -25.04
C CYS A 92 1.55 17.66 -25.52
N ALA A 93 2.73 17.81 -26.12
CA ALA A 93 3.28 19.09 -26.57
C ALA A 93 3.36 20.17 -25.47
N ALA A 94 3.42 19.77 -24.20
CA ALA A 94 3.62 20.70 -23.11
C ALA A 94 5.04 21.27 -23.11
N PRO A 95 5.23 22.57 -22.84
CA PRO A 95 6.55 23.18 -22.79
C PRO A 95 7.37 22.67 -21.60
N LYS A 96 8.69 22.70 -21.72
CA LYS A 96 9.68 22.29 -20.69
C LYS A 96 9.36 22.78 -19.27
N ARG A 97 8.83 23.99 -19.11
CA ARG A 97 8.42 24.58 -17.81
C ARG A 97 7.43 23.75 -16.99
N ARG A 98 6.65 22.87 -17.65
CA ARG A 98 5.64 22.01 -16.98
C ARG A 98 6.21 20.70 -16.47
N PHE A 99 7.50 20.42 -16.71
CA PHE A 99 8.17 19.28 -16.12
C PHE A 99 8.60 19.56 -14.67
N ARG A 100 8.67 18.49 -13.89
CA ARG A 100 9.17 18.49 -12.51
C ARG A 100 10.14 17.33 -12.30
N PRO A 101 11.08 17.44 -11.36
CA PRO A 101 11.87 16.29 -10.94
C PRO A 101 10.94 15.13 -10.55
N TYR A 102 11.20 13.96 -11.10
CA TYR A 102 10.47 12.75 -10.81
C TYR A 102 11.03 12.14 -9.54
N GLU A 103 10.23 12.15 -8.48
CA GLU A 103 10.51 11.32 -7.31
C GLU A 103 10.25 9.84 -7.67
N PRO A 104 11.15 8.93 -7.27
CA PRO A 104 11.03 7.52 -7.61
C PRO A 104 9.73 6.93 -7.08
N PRO A 105 9.22 5.85 -7.71
CA PRO A 105 7.95 5.26 -7.33
C PRO A 105 7.99 4.83 -5.88
N VAL A 106 6.94 5.22 -5.15
CA VAL A 106 6.68 4.79 -3.77
C VAL A 106 6.77 3.27 -3.71
N ALA A 107 7.47 2.77 -2.67
CA ALA A 107 7.63 1.33 -2.48
C ALA A 107 6.25 0.64 -2.46
N LYS A 108 6.17 -0.60 -2.94
CA LYS A 108 4.88 -1.34 -3.07
C LYS A 108 4.13 -1.45 -1.73
N ASN A 109 4.84 -1.35 -0.62
CA ASN A 109 4.33 -1.37 0.75
C ASN A 109 4.16 0.02 1.40
N ALA A 110 4.34 1.12 0.66
CA ALA A 110 4.13 2.48 1.18
C ALA A 110 2.70 2.69 1.71
N ASN A 111 1.75 1.88 1.22
CA ASN A 111 0.35 1.92 1.62
C ASN A 111 -0.12 0.69 2.40
N ALA A 112 0.81 -0.12 2.93
CA ALA A 112 0.47 -1.34 3.63
C ALA A 112 -0.32 -1.04 4.92
N THR A 113 -1.28 -1.89 5.25
CA THR A 113 -2.22 -1.63 6.36
C THR A 113 -1.54 -1.63 7.73
N ASP A 114 -0.49 -2.42 7.88
CA ASP A 114 0.43 -2.46 9.02
C ASP A 114 1.14 -1.12 9.22
N ALA A 115 1.74 -0.56 8.16
CA ALA A 115 2.37 0.77 8.21
C ALA A 115 1.38 1.87 8.59
N ARG A 116 0.14 1.82 8.06
CA ARG A 116 -0.93 2.76 8.43
C ARG A 116 -1.32 2.65 9.91
N LYS A 117 -1.48 1.43 10.43
CA LYS A 117 -1.83 1.18 11.84
C LYS A 117 -0.72 1.66 12.77
N ALA A 118 0.54 1.36 12.45
CA ALA A 118 1.70 1.80 13.22
C ALA A 118 1.77 3.34 13.30
N ARG A 119 1.59 4.05 12.17
CA ARG A 119 1.56 5.52 12.16
C ARG A 119 0.43 6.09 13.01
N LYS A 120 -0.75 5.50 12.94
CA LYS A 120 -1.91 5.93 13.75
C LYS A 120 -1.67 5.71 15.25
N GLU A 121 -1.03 4.61 15.62
CA GLU A 121 -0.68 4.33 17.01
C GLU A 121 0.35 5.32 17.56
N GLN A 122 1.36 5.67 16.76
CA GLN A 122 2.35 6.71 17.13
C GLN A 122 1.66 8.06 17.36
N LEU A 123 0.83 8.51 16.42
CA LEU A 123 0.05 9.74 16.57
C LEU A 123 -0.80 9.75 17.86
N LYS A 124 -1.41 8.61 18.21
CA LYS A 124 -2.19 8.49 19.44
C LYS A 124 -1.31 8.59 20.69
N LYS A 125 -0.10 8.01 20.67
CA LYS A 125 0.86 8.12 21.78
C LYS A 125 1.31 9.58 21.94
N ASP A 126 1.68 10.24 20.86
CA ASP A 126 2.12 11.64 20.88
C ASP A 126 1.00 12.58 21.36
N GLU A 127 -0.25 12.31 20.98
CA GLU A 127 -1.41 13.05 21.49
C GLU A 127 -1.60 12.82 23.00
N THR A 128 -1.45 11.58 23.48
CA THR A 128 -1.57 11.29 24.93
C THR A 128 -0.44 11.93 25.73
N VAL A 129 0.80 11.90 25.22
CA VAL A 129 1.95 12.55 25.84
C VAL A 129 1.76 14.06 25.86
N GLY A 130 1.33 14.65 24.73
CA GLY A 130 1.07 16.08 24.62
C GLY A 130 -0.04 16.58 25.54
N LYS A 131 -1.06 15.76 25.82
CA LYS A 131 -2.12 16.07 26.80
C LYS A 131 -1.66 15.90 28.25
N ALA A 132 -0.86 14.86 28.53
CA ALA A 132 -0.41 14.56 29.89
C ALA A 132 0.72 15.49 30.37
N LEU A 133 1.61 15.92 29.48
CA LEU A 133 2.75 16.79 29.80
C LEU A 133 2.37 18.09 30.52
N PRO A 134 1.41 18.92 30.04
CA PRO A 134 1.03 20.15 30.73
C PRO A 134 0.35 19.87 32.08
N ILE A 135 -0.42 18.78 32.20
CA ILE A 135 -1.05 18.38 33.46
C ILE A 135 0.03 18.00 34.48
N GLY A 136 1.03 17.21 34.05
CA GLY A 136 2.17 16.84 34.90
C GLY A 136 2.95 18.04 35.39
N ILE A 137 3.21 19.02 34.51
CA ILE A 137 3.88 20.29 34.86
C ILE A 137 3.05 21.06 35.90
N ALA A 138 1.74 21.20 35.68
CA ALA A 138 0.86 21.93 36.60
C ALA A 138 0.82 21.28 37.99
N VAL A 139 0.67 19.96 38.07
CA VAL A 139 0.69 19.22 39.34
C VAL A 139 2.04 19.38 40.04
N GLY A 140 3.15 19.33 39.29
CA GLY A 140 4.48 19.57 39.82
C GLY A 140 4.63 20.96 40.45
N ILE A 141 4.15 22.01 39.78
CA ILE A 141 4.20 23.39 40.29
C ILE A 141 3.37 23.52 41.58
N VAL A 142 2.15 22.97 41.61
CA VAL A 142 1.29 23.02 42.79
C VAL A 142 1.94 22.30 43.99
N ALA A 143 2.54 21.14 43.77
CA ALA A 143 3.25 20.40 44.83
C ALA A 143 4.45 21.20 45.37
N LEU A 144 5.25 21.82 44.50
CA LEU A 144 6.36 22.66 44.91
C LEU A 144 5.91 23.91 45.67
N ALA A 145 4.83 24.57 45.24
CA ALA A 145 4.27 25.72 45.93
C ALA A 145 3.73 25.35 47.33
N ALA A 146 3.03 24.23 47.45
CA ALA A 146 2.55 23.72 48.73
C ALA A 146 3.71 23.38 49.67
N LEU A 147 4.78 22.74 49.16
CA LEU A 147 5.97 22.43 49.93
C LEU A 147 6.70 23.72 50.39
N PHE A 148 6.83 24.71 49.50
CA PHE A 148 7.43 26.00 49.84
C PHE A 148 6.66 26.70 50.96
N PHE A 149 5.32 26.76 50.84
CA PHE A 149 4.48 27.39 51.86
C PHE A 149 4.56 26.65 53.19
N TYR A 150 4.58 25.31 53.17
CA TYR A 150 4.78 24.50 54.38
C TYR A 150 6.11 24.82 55.06
N LEU A 151 7.22 24.79 54.32
CA LEU A 151 8.55 25.08 54.88
C LEU A 151 8.63 26.51 55.44
N ASN A 152 8.04 27.49 54.74
CA ASN A 152 8.01 28.89 55.19
C ASN A 152 7.02 29.16 56.34
N SER A 153 6.13 28.21 56.64
CA SER A 153 5.21 28.29 57.77
C SER A 153 5.73 27.61 59.04
N VAL A 154 6.64 26.64 58.86
CA VAL A 154 7.19 25.81 59.95
C VAL A 154 8.54 26.34 60.46
N TYR A 155 9.34 26.95 59.59
CA TYR A 155 10.63 27.57 59.90
C TYR A 155 10.55 29.08 59.74
#